data_AF-A3ZWN3-F1
#
_entry.id   AF-A3ZWN3-F1
#
_cell.length_a   1.000
_cell.length_b   1.000
_cell.length_c   1.000
_cell.angle_alpha   90.00
_cell.angle_beta   90.00
_cell.angle_gamma   90.00
#
_symmetry.space_group_name_H-M   'P 1'
#
loop_
_entity.id
_entity.type
_entity.pdbx_description
1 polymer ?
#
loop_
_entity_poly.entity_id
_entity_poly.type
_entity_poly.pdbx_seq_one_letter_code
_entity_poly.pdbx_strand_id
1 'polypeptide(L)'
;MNAGIPEELLSAYLDGQLGPVELQRVEAALAESPTLQNQLKSLATTRNAVHSLPAATVGRDLTADIFAEITRRSATTTVAPEVAVELRPTPAGRVTDRHRRNPNRSWRWIGVGAAAAALVAGLLAVPAWLGDNGDIPHNDVANVDLNNDVPVTVSPTTVEEKPDANPPEAAVPQPEVHAPNFTELMGTGDNRVKSEIPTAPATLPDRKPPGMRIKITSNPATEVPSPDKMETKPMGTGAIARATPNLTEKADAAFDRYVKPTDFAAEDRRQLLSLLATEKTDTAKEVSDIEMLAGLRKLPKILTSTDEDLVELISKLDLDDNNQIDDRELASCLADARFRETETGRQVARLFFRIDDNHDGVWTNEEVTKNVRLAGGLDQEFTRKIRLWDQNHDGVVNFVEAEFGASALQREFQLIEGKLYDSQILAQAQRLFASLDRSGDGSLSGRELTRALDTPEIAAAAAGRKTLSLHELYLHLETIALGL
;
A
#
# COMPACT_ATOMS: atom_id res chain seq x y z
N MET A 1 -9.13 47.81 12.72
CA MET A 1 -9.01 46.41 13.19
C MET A 1 -8.05 45.73 12.24
N ASN A 2 -6.80 45.50 12.64
CA ASN A 2 -5.87 44.74 11.80
C ASN A 2 -6.39 43.31 11.79
N ALA A 3 -6.89 42.85 10.66
CA ALA A 3 -7.27 41.46 10.47
C ALA A 3 -5.96 40.64 10.52
N GLY A 4 -5.55 40.27 11.74
CA GLY A 4 -4.36 39.47 11.96
C GLY A 4 -4.47 38.19 11.15
N ILE A 5 -3.35 37.78 10.55
CA ILE A 5 -3.27 36.47 9.92
C ILE A 5 -3.40 35.42 11.03
N PRO A 6 -4.31 34.43 10.89
CA PRO A 6 -4.41 33.34 11.85
C PRO A 6 -3.08 32.57 11.91
N GLU A 7 -2.69 32.17 13.12
CA GLU A 7 -1.42 31.44 13.38
C GLU A 7 -1.28 30.16 12.54
N GLU A 8 -2.41 29.52 12.21
CA GLU A 8 -2.50 28.36 11.33
C GLU A 8 -1.85 28.62 9.96
N LEU A 9 -2.03 29.81 9.37
CA LEU A 9 -1.42 30.16 8.08
C LEU A 9 0.09 30.37 8.20
N LEU A 10 0.61 30.81 9.35
CA LEU A 10 2.05 30.90 9.58
C LEU A 10 2.70 29.51 9.72
N SER A 11 2.00 28.57 10.37
CA SER A 11 2.46 27.17 10.44
C SER A 11 2.45 26.52 9.06
N ALA A 12 1.34 26.66 8.32
CA ALA A 12 1.24 26.14 6.96
C ALA A 12 2.27 26.77 6.00
N TYR A 13 2.60 28.05 6.19
CA TYR A 13 3.67 28.72 5.44
C TYR A 13 5.05 28.08 5.70
N LEU A 14 5.37 27.74 6.96
CA LEU A 14 6.62 27.03 7.28
C LEU A 14 6.66 25.63 6.67
N ASP A 15 5.52 24.93 6.66
CA ASP A 15 5.41 23.55 6.15
C ASP A 15 5.30 23.49 4.62
N GLY A 16 5.20 24.64 3.93
CA GLY A 16 5.08 24.71 2.47
C GLY A 16 3.72 24.27 1.94
N GLN A 17 2.68 24.31 2.78
CA GLN A 17 1.34 23.80 2.45
C GLN A 17 0.35 24.86 1.95
N LEU A 18 0.79 26.12 1.80
CA LEU A 18 -0.08 27.21 1.34
C LEU A 18 -0.24 27.23 -0.17
N GLY A 19 -1.48 27.52 -0.62
CA GLY A 19 -1.74 27.83 -2.02
C GLY A 19 -1.13 29.18 -2.44
N PRO A 20 -1.02 29.47 -3.76
CA PRO A 20 -0.34 30.66 -4.27
C PRO A 20 -0.97 31.99 -3.78
N VAL A 21 -2.29 32.02 -3.62
CA VAL A 21 -3.01 33.22 -3.14
C VAL A 21 -2.75 33.47 -1.64
N GLU A 22 -2.72 32.40 -0.85
CA GLU A 22 -2.49 32.48 0.60
C GLU A 22 -1.03 32.81 0.90
N LEU A 23 -0.10 32.24 0.13
CA LEU A 23 1.33 32.55 0.20
C LEU A 23 1.56 34.04 -0.03
N GLN A 24 0.99 34.63 -1.09
CA GLN A 24 1.12 36.06 -1.36
C GLN A 24 0.53 36.92 -0.22
N ARG A 25 -0.58 36.48 0.39
CA ARG A 25 -1.20 37.18 1.52
C ARG A 25 -0.33 37.13 2.78
N VAL A 26 0.28 35.99 3.08
CA VAL A 26 1.20 35.82 4.21
C VAL A 26 2.47 36.63 4.00
N GLU A 27 3.05 36.62 2.80
CA GLU A 27 4.23 37.43 2.47
C GLU A 27 3.98 38.94 2.60
N ALA A 28 2.83 39.42 2.11
CA ALA A 28 2.45 40.83 2.24
C ALA A 28 2.32 41.24 3.72
N ALA A 29 1.66 40.42 4.55
CA ALA A 29 1.54 40.71 5.98
C ALA A 29 2.87 40.59 6.74
N LEU A 30 3.75 39.66 6.35
CA LEU A 30 5.10 39.56 6.90
C LEU A 30 5.93 40.81 6.55
N ALA A 31 5.76 41.40 5.37
CA ALA A 31 6.44 42.63 4.98
C ALA A 31 5.97 43.84 5.81
N GLU A 32 4.69 43.90 6.15
CA GLU A 32 4.09 45.02 6.89
C GLU A 32 4.29 44.93 8.41
N SER A 33 4.46 43.73 8.97
CA SER A 33 4.43 43.51 10.42
C SER A 33 5.70 42.87 10.98
N PRO A 34 6.56 43.64 11.67
CA PRO A 34 7.73 43.10 12.36
C PRO A 34 7.38 42.07 13.45
N THR A 35 6.20 42.18 14.06
CA THR A 35 5.73 41.23 15.07
C THR A 35 5.45 39.85 14.47
N LEU A 36 4.85 39.79 13.27
CA LEU A 36 4.64 38.52 12.56
C LEU A 36 5.97 37.87 12.14
N GLN A 37 6.96 38.67 11.73
CA GLN A 37 8.30 38.16 11.43
C GLN A 37 8.96 37.53 12.66
N ASN A 38 8.80 38.13 13.84
CA ASN A 38 9.32 37.59 15.09
C ASN A 38 8.60 36.29 15.50
N GLN A 39 7.27 36.23 15.32
CA GLN A 39 6.51 35.00 15.54
C GLN A 39 6.95 33.87 14.59
N LEU A 40 7.12 34.16 13.30
CA LEU A 40 7.61 33.19 12.32
C LEU A 40 9.01 32.67 12.69
N LYS A 41 9.92 33.55 13.12
CA LYS A 41 11.25 33.14 13.62
C LYS A 41 11.15 32.24 14.86
N SER A 42 10.24 32.53 15.79
CA SER A 42 10.01 31.71 16.97
C SER A 42 9.52 30.32 16.59
N LEU A 43 8.50 30.23 15.72
CA LEU A 43 7.96 28.95 15.23
C LEU A 43 9.02 28.14 14.47
N ALA A 44 9.80 28.78 13.60
CA ALA A 44 10.90 28.13 12.89
C ALA A 44 11.97 27.59 13.85
N THR A 45 12.29 28.33 14.91
CA THR A 45 13.25 27.89 15.93
C THR A 45 12.73 26.66 16.69
N THR A 46 11.47 26.67 17.11
CA THR A 46 10.81 25.52 17.77
C THR A 46 10.78 24.31 16.86
N ARG A 47 10.39 24.46 15.59
CA ARG A 47 10.37 23.38 14.61
C ARG A 47 11.76 22.77 14.39
N ASN A 48 12.78 23.61 14.25
CA ASN A 48 14.16 23.15 14.12
C ASN A 48 14.64 22.43 15.38
N ALA A 49 14.27 22.90 16.57
CA ALA A 49 14.58 22.22 17.82
C ALA A 49 13.95 20.82 17.87
N VAL A 50 12.67 20.69 17.48
CA VAL A 50 11.98 19.38 17.40
C VAL A 50 12.63 18.45 16.36
N HIS A 51 12.98 18.95 15.17
CA HIS A 51 13.67 18.14 14.15
C HIS A 51 15.10 17.76 14.55
N SER A 52 15.75 18.57 15.39
CA SER A 52 17.10 18.30 15.89
C SER A 52 17.12 17.32 17.06
N LEU A 53 15.96 17.00 17.64
CA LEU A 53 15.89 15.93 18.63
C LEU A 53 16.42 14.65 17.96
N PRO A 54 17.37 13.95 18.59
CA PRO A 54 17.84 12.68 18.04
C PRO A 54 16.62 11.83 17.79
N ALA A 55 16.47 11.35 16.54
CA ALA A 55 15.41 10.42 16.20
C ALA A 55 15.50 9.32 17.23
N ALA A 56 14.50 9.24 18.11
CA ALA A 56 14.45 8.20 19.10
C ALA A 56 14.44 6.91 18.30
N THR A 57 15.59 6.24 18.23
CA THR A 57 15.66 4.88 17.80
C THR A 57 14.85 4.16 18.85
N VAL A 58 13.56 3.97 18.58
CA VAL A 58 12.75 2.98 19.27
C VAL A 58 13.59 1.73 19.15
N GLY A 59 14.29 1.38 20.23
CA GLY A 59 15.18 0.25 20.23
C GLY A 59 14.40 -0.93 19.66
N ARG A 60 15.04 -1.74 18.82
CA ARG A 60 14.45 -2.95 18.20
C ARG A 60 13.76 -3.88 19.22
N ASP A 61 13.96 -3.62 20.51
CA ASP A 61 13.43 -4.37 21.63
C ASP A 61 12.22 -3.72 22.34
N LEU A 62 11.67 -2.58 21.90
CA LEU A 62 10.46 -2.02 22.54
C LEU A 62 9.28 -3.02 22.45
N THR A 63 9.19 -3.75 21.35
CA THR A 63 8.25 -4.87 21.20
C THR A 63 8.53 -5.98 22.20
N ALA A 64 9.81 -6.32 22.43
CA ALA A 64 10.21 -7.36 23.38
C ALA A 64 9.91 -6.95 24.83
N ASP A 65 10.14 -5.68 25.19
CA ASP A 65 9.84 -5.13 26.51
C ASP A 65 8.33 -5.02 26.75
N ILE A 66 7.55 -4.61 25.74
CA ILE A 66 6.08 -4.60 25.80
C ILE A 66 5.55 -6.03 25.99
N PHE A 67 6.06 -7.01 25.23
CA PHE A 67 5.66 -8.41 25.39
C PHE A 67 6.09 -8.98 26.75
N ALA A 68 7.28 -8.65 27.25
CA ALA A 68 7.73 -9.06 28.57
C ALA A 68 6.84 -8.48 29.68
N GLU A 69 6.42 -7.22 29.56
CA GLU A 69 5.54 -6.56 30.52
C GLU A 69 4.10 -7.10 30.46
N ILE A 70 3.56 -7.37 29.26
CA ILE A 70 2.26 -8.06 29.10
C ILE A 70 2.31 -9.44 29.74
N THR A 71 3.39 -10.19 29.53
CA THR A 71 3.58 -11.53 30.13
C THR A 71 3.65 -11.44 31.66
N ARG A 72 4.34 -10.42 32.19
CA ARG A 72 4.45 -10.16 33.64
C ARG A 72 3.10 -9.80 34.27
N ARG A 73 2.31 -8.94 33.63
CA ARG A 73 0.95 -8.57 34.10
C ARG A 73 -0.03 -9.74 34.03
N SER A 74 0.10 -10.57 33.00
CA SER A 74 -0.71 -11.79 32.84
C SER A 74 -0.39 -12.82 33.94
N ALA A 75 0.88 -12.96 34.31
CA ALA A 75 1.30 -13.86 35.39
C ALA A 75 0.90 -13.37 36.79
N THR A 76 0.76 -12.05 36.98
CA THR A 76 0.40 -11.46 38.29
C THR A 76 -1.11 -11.49 38.55
N THR A 77 -1.92 -11.79 37.52
CA THR A 77 -3.37 -12.00 37.67
C THR A 77 -3.64 -13.43 38.14
N THR A 78 -3.16 -13.77 39.33
CA THR A 78 -3.45 -15.04 39.99
C THR A 78 -4.46 -14.79 41.12
N VAL A 79 -5.71 -15.17 40.83
CA VAL A 79 -6.76 -15.66 41.75
C VAL A 79 -7.15 -14.72 42.91
N ALA A 80 -8.22 -13.95 42.70
CA ALA A 80 -9.10 -13.54 43.79
C ALA A 80 -9.89 -14.78 44.29
N PRO A 81 -10.09 -14.96 45.60
CA PRO A 81 -10.76 -16.14 46.15
C PRO A 81 -12.24 -16.18 45.76
N GLU A 82 -12.62 -17.33 45.20
CA GLU A 82 -13.96 -17.73 44.80
C GLU A 82 -14.90 -17.73 46.01
N VAL A 83 -15.89 -16.83 46.01
CA VAL A 83 -16.98 -16.82 46.98
C VAL A 83 -17.93 -17.97 46.64
N ALA A 84 -17.89 -19.01 47.46
CA ALA A 84 -18.77 -20.17 47.36
C ALA A 84 -20.25 -19.78 47.48
N VAL A 85 -20.99 -19.88 46.36
CA VAL A 85 -22.45 -19.81 46.37
C VAL A 85 -23.01 -21.21 46.59
N GLU A 86 -23.57 -21.41 47.77
CA GLU A 86 -24.20 -22.65 48.23
C GLU A 86 -25.58 -22.83 47.58
N LEU A 87 -25.67 -23.71 46.58
CA LEU A 87 -26.93 -24.12 45.96
C LEU A 87 -27.39 -25.48 46.53
N ARG A 88 -28.54 -25.47 47.22
CA ARG A 88 -29.24 -26.66 47.72
C ARG A 88 -29.86 -27.50 46.59
N PRO A 89 -29.83 -28.85 46.66
CA PRO A 89 -30.45 -29.72 45.67
C PRO A 89 -31.90 -30.08 46.01
N THR A 90 -32.74 -30.21 44.98
CA THR A 90 -34.05 -30.90 45.02
C THR A 90 -33.93 -32.27 44.33
N PRO A 91 -34.60 -33.34 44.82
CA PRO A 91 -34.36 -34.70 44.35
C PRO A 91 -35.49 -35.25 43.44
N ALA A 92 -35.09 -36.04 42.43
CA ALA A 92 -35.79 -37.20 41.82
C ALA A 92 -35.09 -37.49 40.48
N GLY A 93 -34.85 -38.71 40.01
CA GLY A 93 -35.22 -40.04 40.47
C GLY A 93 -34.38 -41.09 39.74
N ARG A 94 -34.47 -42.31 40.26
CA ARG A 94 -33.84 -43.56 39.79
C ARG A 94 -34.00 -43.80 38.28
N VAL A 95 -33.04 -44.47 37.64
CA VAL A 95 -33.12 -45.90 37.27
C VAL A 95 -31.73 -46.40 36.82
N THR A 96 -31.46 -47.62 37.29
CA THR A 96 -30.38 -48.62 37.13
C THR A 96 -29.95 -48.88 35.67
N ASP A 97 -28.87 -49.56 35.27
CA ASP A 97 -27.82 -50.34 35.94
C ASP A 97 -26.74 -50.68 34.89
N ARG A 98 -25.50 -50.81 35.39
CA ARG A 98 -24.49 -51.84 35.07
C ARG A 98 -23.91 -52.07 33.65
N HIS A 99 -22.58 -51.95 33.71
CA HIS A 99 -21.54 -52.97 33.46
C HIS A 99 -20.73 -52.78 32.18
N ARG A 100 -19.41 -53.00 32.17
CA ARG A 100 -18.35 -53.12 33.19
C ARG A 100 -17.07 -53.39 32.40
N ARG A 101 -15.93 -53.04 33.00
CA ARG A 101 -14.56 -53.54 32.79
C ARG A 101 -13.76 -52.91 31.64
N ASN A 102 -12.43 -52.81 31.72
CA ASN A 102 -11.39 -52.72 32.77
C ASN A 102 -10.06 -52.61 31.96
N PRO A 103 -8.84 -52.71 32.54
CA PRO A 103 -7.80 -51.71 32.33
C PRO A 103 -6.53 -52.33 31.72
N ASN A 104 -5.50 -51.51 31.51
CA ASN A 104 -4.07 -51.86 31.47
C ASN A 104 -3.34 -50.70 30.76
N ARG A 105 -2.10 -50.32 31.06
CA ARG A 105 -1.11 -50.64 32.08
C ARG A 105 0.04 -49.68 31.81
N SER A 106 0.65 -49.20 32.90
CA SER A 106 1.93 -48.49 33.03
C SER A 106 2.97 -48.64 31.91
N TRP A 107 3.76 -47.58 31.64
CA TRP A 107 5.21 -47.62 31.86
C TRP A 107 5.86 -46.23 31.88
N ARG A 108 6.77 -46.05 32.86
CA ARG A 108 7.70 -44.93 33.04
C ARG A 108 8.93 -45.14 32.17
N TRP A 109 9.65 -44.06 31.82
CA TRP A 109 11.11 -43.97 31.96
C TRP A 109 11.57 -42.51 32.16
N ILE A 110 12.69 -42.39 32.87
CA ILE A 110 13.45 -41.21 33.30
C ILE A 110 14.81 -41.23 32.55
N GLY A 111 15.42 -40.07 32.33
CA GLY A 111 16.87 -39.92 32.03
C GLY A 111 17.20 -38.49 31.56
N VAL A 112 17.55 -37.53 32.44
CA VAL A 112 18.88 -37.19 33.01
C VAL A 112 19.82 -36.44 32.04
N GLY A 113 20.26 -35.24 32.44
CA GLY A 113 21.44 -34.54 31.92
C GLY A 113 21.59 -33.14 32.51
N ALA A 114 22.69 -32.88 33.22
CA ALA A 114 22.84 -31.83 34.22
C ALA A 114 23.73 -30.64 33.81
N ALA A 115 23.64 -29.57 34.61
CA ALA A 115 24.70 -28.65 35.06
C ALA A 115 25.30 -27.61 34.10
N ALA A 116 25.15 -26.33 34.46
CA ALA A 116 26.26 -25.48 34.91
C ALA A 116 25.72 -24.19 35.57
N ALA A 117 26.17 -23.92 36.79
CA ALA A 117 25.89 -22.72 37.56
C ALA A 117 27.22 -22.01 37.90
N ALA A 118 27.09 -20.70 38.12
CA ALA A 118 28.03 -19.77 38.74
C ALA A 118 29.13 -19.14 37.86
N LEU A 119 29.06 -17.81 37.67
CA LEU A 119 30.06 -16.89 38.24
C LEU A 119 29.67 -15.39 38.13
N VAL A 120 30.00 -14.70 39.22
CA VAL A 120 30.17 -13.24 39.46
C VAL A 120 28.94 -12.37 39.75
N ALA A 121 28.62 -12.31 41.04
CA ALA A 121 28.20 -11.10 41.73
C ALA A 121 29.41 -10.17 41.92
N GLY A 122 29.24 -8.87 41.64
CA GLY A 122 30.23 -7.85 41.99
C GLY A 122 30.11 -6.57 41.18
N LEU A 123 29.15 -5.70 41.51
CA LEU A 123 29.37 -4.25 41.71
C LEU A 123 28.04 -3.55 42.07
N LEU A 124 27.76 -3.44 43.36
CA LEU A 124 26.89 -2.42 43.93
C LEU A 124 27.52 -1.95 45.24
N ALA A 125 28.17 -0.78 45.23
CA ALA A 125 28.30 0.16 46.36
C ALA A 125 29.15 1.41 46.00
N VAL A 126 28.46 2.45 45.50
CA VAL A 126 28.45 3.91 45.84
C VAL A 126 29.74 4.56 46.40
N PRO A 127 30.11 5.80 45.98
CA PRO A 127 29.65 6.98 46.73
C PRO A 127 29.11 8.15 45.89
N ALA A 128 28.26 8.92 46.57
CA ALA A 128 27.67 10.19 46.20
C ALA A 128 28.70 11.34 46.03
N TRP A 129 28.18 12.48 45.52
CA TRP A 129 28.61 13.89 45.74
C TRP A 129 29.23 14.62 44.54
N LEU A 130 28.42 15.39 43.78
CA LEU A 130 28.29 16.87 43.84
C LEU A 130 27.35 17.39 42.75
N GLY A 131 26.42 18.32 43.08
CA GLY A 131 25.65 19.06 42.07
C GLY A 131 24.33 19.67 42.56
N ASP A 132 24.42 20.53 43.57
CA ASP A 132 23.36 21.40 44.10
C ASP A 132 22.88 22.43 43.04
N ASN A 133 21.57 22.69 42.97
CA ASN A 133 20.96 23.98 42.58
C ASN A 133 19.41 23.91 42.62
N GLY A 134 18.85 24.41 43.72
CA GLY A 134 17.90 25.55 43.70
C GLY A 134 16.48 25.35 43.17
N ASP A 135 15.54 25.32 44.11
CA ASP A 135 14.25 26.04 44.14
C ASP A 135 13.39 26.13 42.86
N ILE A 136 12.39 25.25 42.76
CA ILE A 136 11.16 25.49 41.99
C ILE A 136 9.96 25.16 42.89
N PRO A 137 9.01 26.09 43.10
CA PRO A 137 7.88 25.88 44.01
C PRO A 137 6.90 24.83 43.46
N HIS A 138 6.50 23.91 44.33
CA HIS A 138 5.41 22.97 44.08
C HIS A 138 4.08 23.72 43.97
N ASN A 139 3.43 23.62 42.81
CA ASN A 139 2.01 23.91 42.65
C ASN A 139 1.20 22.72 43.14
N ASP A 140 0.28 22.99 44.08
CA ASP A 140 -0.75 22.07 44.55
C ASP A 140 -1.61 21.57 43.39
N VAL A 141 -1.48 20.28 43.09
CA VAL A 141 -2.47 19.56 42.29
C VAL A 141 -3.49 18.97 43.26
N ALA A 142 -4.74 19.40 43.09
CA ALA A 142 -5.87 18.97 43.89
C ALA A 142 -6.00 17.44 43.88
N ASN A 143 -5.94 16.85 45.08
CA ASN A 143 -6.41 15.50 45.35
C ASN A 143 -7.93 15.44 45.10
N VAL A 144 -8.35 14.70 44.08
CA VAL A 144 -9.76 14.35 43.85
C VAL A 144 -10.09 13.15 44.74
N ASP A 145 -10.99 13.37 45.69
CA ASP A 145 -11.55 12.36 46.58
C ASP A 145 -12.50 11.44 45.78
N LEU A 146 -12.21 10.14 45.76
CA LEU A 146 -12.86 9.12 44.92
C LEU A 146 -14.08 8.45 45.57
N ASN A 147 -14.65 9.05 46.63
CA ASN A 147 -15.69 8.41 47.45
C ASN A 147 -17.06 9.12 47.51
N ASN A 148 -17.41 9.96 46.53
CA ASN A 148 -18.74 10.60 46.50
C ASN A 148 -19.46 10.39 45.16
N ASP A 149 -20.04 9.20 45.00
CA ASP A 149 -21.06 8.92 44.00
C ASP A 149 -22.45 9.33 44.55
N VAL A 150 -22.95 10.49 44.13
CA VAL A 150 -24.37 10.84 44.25
C VAL A 150 -24.93 10.95 42.82
N PRO A 151 -25.94 10.14 42.43
CA PRO A 151 -26.51 10.23 41.11
C PRO A 151 -27.33 11.51 40.95
N VAL A 152 -26.98 12.31 39.93
CA VAL A 152 -27.75 13.47 39.50
C VAL A 152 -28.98 12.97 38.73
N THR A 153 -30.15 13.15 39.32
CA THR A 153 -31.46 12.98 38.67
C THR A 153 -31.70 14.13 37.68
N VAL A 154 -31.63 13.85 36.39
CA VAL A 154 -32.08 14.76 35.33
C VAL A 154 -33.58 14.58 35.13
N SER A 155 -34.36 15.61 35.48
CA SER A 155 -35.78 15.72 35.16
C SER A 155 -35.97 16.04 33.67
N PRO A 156 -36.92 15.41 32.96
CA PRO A 156 -37.18 15.74 31.56
C PRO A 156 -37.84 17.12 31.44
N THR A 157 -37.26 17.98 30.61
CA THR A 157 -37.85 19.27 30.24
C THR A 157 -38.97 19.04 29.23
N THR A 158 -40.18 19.41 29.63
CA THR A 158 -41.37 19.53 28.78
C THR A 158 -41.12 20.56 27.68
N VAL A 159 -41.17 20.13 26.42
CA VAL A 159 -41.19 21.03 25.25
C VAL A 159 -42.63 21.46 25.02
N GLU A 160 -42.87 22.76 25.15
CA GLU A 160 -44.15 23.42 24.90
C GLU A 160 -44.36 23.59 23.39
N GLU A 161 -45.36 22.90 22.86
CA GLU A 161 -45.72 22.88 21.43
C GLU A 161 -46.53 24.13 21.08
N LYS A 162 -45.96 24.98 20.23
CA LYS A 162 -46.61 26.19 19.71
C LYS A 162 -47.28 25.88 18.35
N PRO A 163 -48.53 26.29 18.12
CA PRO A 163 -49.24 25.98 16.88
C PRO A 163 -48.86 26.98 15.79
N ASP A 164 -48.21 26.52 14.73
CA ASP A 164 -47.96 27.32 13.53
C ASP A 164 -49.10 27.15 12.51
N ALA A 165 -49.54 28.30 12.02
CA ALA A 165 -50.61 28.50 11.06
C ALA A 165 -50.12 28.26 9.62
N ASN A 166 -50.91 27.51 8.85
CA ASN A 166 -50.75 27.31 7.41
C ASN A 166 -50.89 28.63 6.62
N PRO A 167 -50.02 28.87 5.62
CA PRO A 167 -50.34 29.67 4.44
C PRO A 167 -50.66 28.78 3.22
N PRO A 168 -51.36 29.31 2.21
CA PRO A 168 -52.06 28.51 1.20
C PRO A 168 -51.17 27.99 0.07
N GLU A 169 -51.59 26.81 -0.37
CA GLU A 169 -51.23 26.01 -1.53
C GLU A 169 -51.18 26.83 -2.84
N ALA A 170 -49.97 27.00 -3.38
CA ALA A 170 -49.74 27.51 -4.73
C ALA A 170 -49.47 26.34 -5.68
N ALA A 171 -50.29 26.25 -6.73
CA ALA A 171 -50.27 25.22 -7.75
C ALA A 171 -48.92 25.15 -8.50
N VAL A 172 -48.30 23.97 -8.49
CA VAL A 172 -47.16 23.61 -9.34
C VAL A 172 -47.69 22.86 -10.57
N PRO A 173 -47.32 23.25 -11.81
CA PRO A 173 -47.71 22.52 -13.01
C PRO A 173 -46.90 21.22 -13.15
N GLN A 174 -47.59 20.15 -13.54
CA GLN A 174 -47.03 18.82 -13.80
C GLN A 174 -46.05 18.86 -14.99
N PRO A 175 -44.86 18.23 -14.90
CA PRO A 175 -44.02 18.01 -16.07
C PRO A 175 -44.54 16.81 -16.87
N GLU A 176 -44.77 17.03 -18.16
CA GLU A 176 -45.11 16.01 -19.13
C GLU A 176 -44.00 14.95 -19.22
N VAL A 177 -44.37 13.69 -19.00
CA VAL A 177 -43.51 12.52 -19.19
C VAL A 177 -43.43 12.24 -20.68
N HIS A 178 -42.36 12.69 -21.33
CA HIS A 178 -41.94 12.21 -22.64
C HIS A 178 -40.98 11.03 -22.47
N ALA A 179 -41.46 9.82 -22.77
CA ALA A 179 -40.63 8.63 -22.88
C ALA A 179 -40.12 8.49 -24.32
N PRO A 180 -38.80 8.55 -24.58
CA PRO A 180 -38.27 8.13 -25.87
C PRO A 180 -38.11 6.60 -25.92
N ASN A 181 -38.64 6.03 -27.00
CA ASN A 181 -38.55 4.62 -27.35
C ASN A 181 -37.10 4.18 -27.66
N PHE A 182 -36.74 3.00 -27.16
CA PHE A 182 -35.43 2.36 -27.27
C PHE A 182 -35.25 1.57 -28.59
N THR A 183 -35.52 2.16 -29.77
CA THR A 183 -35.49 1.39 -31.04
C THR A 183 -34.73 2.03 -32.21
N GLU A 184 -33.87 3.03 -31.98
CA GLU A 184 -33.13 3.69 -33.07
C GLU A 184 -31.59 3.68 -32.95
N LEU A 185 -31.00 2.76 -32.18
CA LEU A 185 -29.53 2.68 -32.01
C LEU A 185 -28.89 1.42 -32.63
N MET A 186 -29.41 0.95 -33.75
CA MET A 186 -28.76 -0.07 -34.61
C MET A 186 -28.93 0.34 -36.08
N GLY A 187 -28.34 1.47 -36.44
CA GLY A 187 -28.22 1.93 -37.82
C GLY A 187 -26.90 1.46 -38.43
N THR A 188 -26.96 0.36 -39.16
CA THR A 188 -25.95 -0.10 -40.11
C THR A 188 -25.72 0.98 -41.18
N GLY A 189 -24.53 1.57 -41.21
CA GLY A 189 -24.13 2.56 -42.19
C GLY A 189 -22.80 2.20 -42.84
N ASP A 190 -22.91 1.65 -44.05
CA ASP A 190 -21.82 1.38 -45.00
C ASP A 190 -20.91 2.59 -45.19
N ASN A 191 -19.58 2.37 -45.12
CA ASN A 191 -18.60 3.30 -45.67
C ASN A 191 -17.60 2.58 -46.58
N ARG A 192 -18.01 2.45 -47.85
CA ARG A 192 -17.11 2.27 -49.00
C ARG A 192 -16.34 3.57 -49.23
N VAL A 193 -15.05 3.60 -48.91
CA VAL A 193 -14.13 4.59 -49.47
C VAL A 193 -13.24 3.90 -50.50
N LYS A 194 -13.21 4.54 -51.68
CA LYS A 194 -12.62 4.09 -52.93
C LYS A 194 -11.10 4.07 -52.85
N SER A 195 -10.55 3.02 -53.44
CA SER A 195 -9.17 2.88 -53.87
C SER A 195 -8.90 3.72 -55.12
N GLU A 196 -7.85 4.55 -55.07
CA GLU A 196 -7.19 5.08 -56.27
C GLU A 196 -5.70 4.73 -56.21
N ILE A 197 -5.27 3.98 -57.23
CA ILE A 197 -3.89 3.65 -57.58
C ILE A 197 -3.38 4.78 -58.48
N PRO A 198 -2.11 5.18 -58.37
CA PRO A 198 -1.34 5.26 -59.60
C PRO A 198 0.04 4.60 -59.54
N THR A 199 0.34 4.01 -60.69
CA THR A 199 1.53 3.31 -61.15
C THR A 199 2.82 4.16 -61.18
N ALA A 200 3.95 3.47 -61.02
CA ALA A 200 5.36 3.95 -60.99
C ALA A 200 5.87 4.61 -62.30
N PRO A 201 7.14 5.11 -62.39
CA PRO A 201 8.32 4.23 -62.50
C PRO A 201 9.68 4.72 -61.90
N ALA A 202 10.51 3.72 -61.58
CA ALA A 202 11.98 3.58 -61.66
C ALA A 202 12.94 4.80 -61.50
N THR A 203 13.96 4.67 -60.63
CA THR A 203 15.40 4.69 -60.98
C THR A 203 16.31 4.42 -59.75
N LEU A 204 17.24 3.47 -59.90
CA LEU A 204 18.41 3.24 -59.04
C LEU A 204 19.46 4.35 -59.26
N PRO A 205 20.31 4.68 -58.26
CA PRO A 205 21.66 4.09 -58.28
C PRO A 205 22.28 3.79 -56.90
N ASP A 206 22.82 2.57 -56.80
CA ASP A 206 24.18 2.22 -56.35
C ASP A 206 25.01 3.30 -55.61
N ARG A 207 25.31 3.07 -54.31
CA ARG A 207 26.48 3.67 -53.62
C ARG A 207 26.87 2.92 -52.33
N LYS A 208 28.18 2.70 -52.25
CA LYS A 208 29.04 1.97 -51.29
C LYS A 208 28.85 2.29 -49.79
N PRO A 209 29.30 1.39 -48.88
CA PRO A 209 29.20 1.56 -47.43
C PRO A 209 30.19 2.61 -46.89
N PRO A 210 29.81 3.45 -45.91
CA PRO A 210 30.77 4.26 -45.19
C PRO A 210 31.45 3.42 -44.10
N GLY A 211 32.76 3.23 -44.25
CA GLY A 211 33.62 2.73 -43.20
C GLY A 211 33.60 3.67 -41.99
N MET A 212 33.32 3.10 -40.83
CA MET A 212 33.39 3.75 -39.52
C MET A 212 34.85 4.18 -39.26
N ARG A 213 35.09 5.50 -39.18
CA ARG A 213 36.37 6.07 -38.73
C ARG A 213 36.19 6.61 -37.31
N ILE A 214 36.66 5.87 -36.32
CA ILE A 214 36.77 6.33 -34.94
C ILE A 214 37.95 7.32 -34.86
N LYS A 215 37.65 8.61 -34.68
CA LYS A 215 38.64 9.61 -34.28
C LYS A 215 38.66 9.66 -32.75
N ILE A 216 39.68 9.07 -32.14
CA ILE A 216 40.01 9.29 -30.73
C ILE A 216 40.83 10.59 -30.68
N THR A 217 40.19 11.69 -30.29
CA THR A 217 40.91 12.91 -29.89
C THR A 217 41.16 12.83 -28.38
N SER A 218 42.38 12.49 -28.01
CA SER A 218 42.89 12.68 -26.65
C SER A 218 42.97 14.17 -26.35
N ASN A 219 42.19 14.66 -25.38
CA ASN A 219 42.40 15.98 -24.79
C ASN A 219 43.78 16.00 -24.12
N PRO A 220 44.71 16.90 -24.50
CA PRO A 220 45.93 17.10 -23.73
C PRO A 220 45.57 17.76 -22.39
N ALA A 221 46.29 17.33 -21.36
CA ALA A 221 46.17 17.75 -19.98
C ALA A 221 45.97 19.25 -19.80
N THR A 222 44.91 19.62 -19.10
CA THR A 222 44.73 20.96 -18.54
C THR A 222 45.78 21.16 -17.45
N GLU A 223 46.73 22.05 -17.71
CA GLU A 223 47.70 22.54 -16.73
C GLU A 223 46.97 23.11 -15.50
N VAL A 224 47.38 22.66 -14.32
CA VAL A 224 46.97 23.21 -13.03
C VAL A 224 47.60 24.60 -12.90
N PRO A 225 46.83 25.70 -12.77
CA PRO A 225 47.41 27.01 -12.53
C PRO A 225 48.01 27.10 -11.12
N SER A 226 49.26 27.55 -11.07
CA SER A 226 50.06 27.76 -9.86
C SER A 226 49.45 28.85 -8.94
N PRO A 227 49.62 28.78 -7.60
CA PRO A 227 48.84 29.58 -6.63
C PRO A 227 49.13 31.09 -6.60
N ASP A 228 50.14 31.58 -7.32
CA ASP A 228 50.69 32.93 -7.12
C ASP A 228 50.05 34.05 -7.99
N LYS A 229 48.89 33.80 -8.61
CA LYS A 229 48.15 34.82 -9.39
C LYS A 229 46.66 34.88 -9.09
N MET A 230 46.27 34.77 -7.81
CA MET A 230 44.92 35.17 -7.40
C MET A 230 44.85 36.69 -7.23
N GLU A 231 44.60 37.39 -8.34
CA GLU A 231 44.15 38.78 -8.33
C GLU A 231 42.80 38.89 -7.61
N THR A 232 42.74 39.79 -6.62
CA THR A 232 41.57 40.16 -5.84
C THR A 232 40.57 40.96 -6.70
N LYS A 233 39.82 40.28 -7.58
CA LYS A 233 38.62 40.88 -8.16
C LYS A 233 37.51 40.95 -7.10
N PRO A 234 36.87 42.12 -6.89
CA PRO A 234 35.73 42.22 -5.99
C PRO A 234 34.61 41.32 -6.50
N MET A 235 34.18 40.37 -5.67
CA MET A 235 33.04 39.53 -5.96
C MET A 235 31.81 40.42 -6.14
N GLY A 236 31.29 40.48 -7.37
CA GLY A 236 30.03 41.14 -7.66
C GLY A 236 28.91 40.51 -6.86
N THR A 237 28.09 41.34 -6.23
CA THR A 237 26.92 41.06 -5.38
C THR A 237 25.75 40.35 -6.10
N GLY A 238 26.03 39.56 -7.15
CA GLY A 238 25.01 38.97 -8.02
C GLY A 238 25.20 37.49 -8.39
N ALA A 239 26.21 36.80 -7.85
CA ALA A 239 26.54 35.42 -8.27
C ALA A 239 26.10 34.31 -7.28
N ILE A 240 25.23 34.62 -6.32
CA ILE A 240 24.44 33.61 -5.60
C ILE A 240 23.03 33.57 -6.22
N ALA A 241 22.97 33.46 -7.55
CA ALA A 241 21.77 32.96 -8.19
C ALA A 241 21.69 31.49 -7.80
N ARG A 242 20.77 31.22 -6.86
CA ARG A 242 20.37 29.89 -6.39
C ARG A 242 20.42 28.91 -7.55
N ALA A 243 21.33 27.94 -7.50
CA ALA A 243 21.05 26.63 -8.04
C ALA A 243 19.85 26.11 -7.23
N THR A 244 18.65 26.53 -7.61
CA THR A 244 17.46 25.79 -7.27
C THR A 244 17.72 24.43 -7.91
N PRO A 245 17.92 23.35 -7.13
CA PRO A 245 17.94 22.02 -7.74
C PRO A 245 16.68 21.97 -8.59
N ASN A 246 16.84 21.67 -9.87
CA ASN A 246 15.71 21.52 -10.75
C ASN A 246 14.96 20.27 -10.26
N LEU A 247 14.04 20.49 -9.32
CA LEU A 247 13.13 19.50 -8.74
C LEU A 247 12.00 19.19 -9.72
N THR A 248 12.13 19.55 -11.02
CA THR A 248 11.37 18.85 -12.05
C THR A 248 11.69 17.38 -11.86
N GLU A 249 10.74 16.67 -11.24
CA GLU A 249 10.72 15.23 -11.05
C GLU A 249 11.35 14.61 -12.27
N LYS A 250 12.57 14.10 -12.14
CA LYS A 250 12.99 13.05 -13.04
C LYS A 250 12.13 11.89 -12.62
N ALA A 251 10.93 11.81 -13.20
CA ALA A 251 10.09 10.63 -13.14
C ALA A 251 11.02 9.44 -13.34
N ASP A 252 10.99 8.52 -12.39
CA ASP A 252 11.84 7.34 -12.43
C ASP A 252 11.31 6.46 -13.57
N ALA A 253 11.89 6.65 -14.76
CA ALA A 253 11.43 6.07 -16.02
C ALA A 253 11.36 4.52 -15.98
N ALA A 254 12.00 3.91 -14.98
CA ALA A 254 11.86 2.51 -14.64
C ALA A 254 10.39 2.08 -14.43
N PHE A 255 9.52 3.01 -14.03
CA PHE A 255 8.13 2.74 -13.71
C PHE A 255 7.12 3.23 -14.76
N ASP A 256 7.49 3.87 -15.86
CA ASP A 256 6.52 4.57 -16.74
C ASP A 256 5.41 3.69 -17.34
N ARG A 257 5.70 2.44 -17.73
CA ARG A 257 4.68 1.53 -18.28
C ARG A 257 5.13 0.09 -18.27
N TYR A 258 4.31 -0.79 -17.68
CA TYR A 258 4.50 -2.23 -17.71
C TYR A 258 4.58 -2.76 -19.14
N VAL A 259 5.68 -3.44 -19.45
CA VAL A 259 5.83 -4.22 -20.68
C VAL A 259 5.78 -5.69 -20.30
N LYS A 260 4.74 -6.39 -20.74
CA LYS A 260 4.56 -7.80 -20.41
C LYS A 260 5.63 -8.65 -21.11
N PRO A 261 6.48 -9.40 -20.39
CA PRO A 261 7.42 -10.32 -21.00
C PRO A 261 6.66 -11.46 -21.72
N THR A 262 6.98 -11.71 -23.00
CA THR A 262 6.30 -12.74 -23.81
C THR A 262 6.89 -14.13 -23.63
N ASP A 263 8.22 -14.24 -23.53
CA ASP A 263 8.96 -15.50 -23.57
C ASP A 263 9.72 -15.79 -22.26
N PHE A 264 9.18 -15.30 -21.14
CA PHE A 264 9.83 -15.40 -19.84
C PHE A 264 9.35 -16.65 -19.07
N ALA A 265 10.13 -17.73 -19.09
CA ALA A 265 9.74 -19.02 -18.50
C ALA A 265 9.81 -18.99 -16.96
N ALA A 266 9.23 -20.02 -16.31
CA ALA A 266 9.26 -20.14 -14.84
C ALA A 266 10.68 -20.28 -14.29
N GLU A 267 11.58 -20.91 -15.04
CA GLU A 267 12.99 -21.06 -14.67
C GLU A 267 13.71 -19.72 -14.71
N ASP A 268 13.49 -18.92 -15.76
CA ASP A 268 14.05 -17.57 -15.91
C ASP A 268 13.59 -16.64 -14.77
N ARG A 269 12.30 -16.68 -14.43
CA ARG A 269 11.74 -15.89 -13.31
C ARG A 269 12.36 -16.26 -11.98
N ARG A 270 12.50 -17.56 -11.69
CA ARG A 270 13.13 -18.03 -10.44
C ARG A 270 14.61 -17.68 -10.41
N GLN A 271 15.31 -17.81 -11.53
CA GLN A 271 16.71 -17.40 -11.64
C GLN A 271 16.84 -15.91 -11.34
N LEU A 272 16.00 -15.05 -11.95
CA LEU A 272 16.00 -13.61 -11.70
C LEU A 272 15.76 -13.27 -10.22
N LEU A 273 14.77 -13.89 -9.58
CA LEU A 273 14.51 -13.67 -8.14
C LEU A 273 15.62 -14.23 -7.25
N SER A 274 16.28 -15.32 -7.65
CA SER A 274 17.39 -15.89 -6.89
C SER A 274 18.62 -14.96 -6.85
N LEU A 275 18.81 -14.14 -7.88
CA LEU A 275 19.85 -13.10 -7.91
C LEU A 275 19.57 -11.95 -6.93
N LEU A 276 18.31 -11.78 -6.50
CA LEU A 276 17.90 -10.79 -5.51
C LEU A 276 17.99 -11.29 -4.08
N ALA A 277 17.69 -12.57 -3.86
CA ALA A 277 17.65 -13.18 -2.55
C ALA A 277 19.01 -13.07 -1.88
N THR A 278 19.08 -12.33 -0.77
CA THR A 278 20.30 -12.31 0.03
C THR A 278 20.46 -13.66 0.74
N GLU A 279 21.67 -14.22 0.77
CA GLU A 279 22.02 -15.56 1.34
C GLU A 279 21.47 -15.86 2.75
N LYS A 280 20.85 -14.90 3.44
CA LYS A 280 20.35 -15.02 4.80
C LYS A 280 18.89 -15.46 4.94
N THR A 281 18.11 -15.53 3.86
CA THR A 281 16.72 -16.00 3.92
C THR A 281 16.63 -17.42 3.37
N ASP A 282 16.82 -18.42 4.25
CA ASP A 282 16.65 -19.86 3.95
C ASP A 282 15.25 -20.22 3.40
N THR A 283 14.31 -19.28 3.42
CA THR A 283 13.06 -19.37 2.70
C THR A 283 13.11 -18.44 1.49
N ALA A 284 13.59 -18.96 0.35
CA ALA A 284 13.50 -18.36 -0.99
C ALA A 284 12.05 -18.12 -1.48
N LYS A 285 11.09 -18.03 -0.56
CA LYS A 285 9.66 -18.03 -0.83
C LYS A 285 9.09 -16.62 -0.95
N GLU A 286 9.77 -15.61 -0.41
CA GLU A 286 9.31 -14.23 -0.43
C GLU A 286 10.48 -13.29 -0.71
N VAL A 287 10.29 -12.41 -1.69
CA VAL A 287 11.17 -11.28 -1.96
C VAL A 287 10.50 -10.04 -1.39
N SER A 288 11.20 -9.31 -0.53
CA SER A 288 10.69 -8.09 0.10
C SER A 288 10.73 -6.89 -0.87
N ASP A 289 9.90 -5.87 -0.59
CA ASP A 289 9.88 -4.62 -1.37
C ASP A 289 11.27 -3.95 -1.45
N ILE A 290 12.04 -4.04 -0.36
CA ILE A 290 13.41 -3.50 -0.29
C ILE A 290 14.37 -4.30 -1.17
N GLU A 291 14.21 -5.63 -1.25
CA GLU A 291 15.04 -6.48 -2.13
C GLU A 291 14.72 -6.24 -3.60
N MET A 292 13.46 -6.02 -3.96
CA MET A 292 13.07 -5.62 -5.32
C MET A 292 13.75 -4.31 -5.74
N LEU A 293 13.65 -3.26 -4.89
CA LEU A 293 14.28 -1.97 -5.15
C LEU A 293 15.82 -2.05 -5.15
N ALA A 294 16.41 -2.83 -4.24
CA ALA A 294 17.84 -3.10 -4.25
C ALA A 294 18.26 -3.87 -5.51
N GLY A 295 17.38 -4.73 -6.01
CA GLY A 295 17.53 -5.51 -7.22
C GLY A 295 17.73 -4.67 -8.46
N LEU A 296 16.85 -3.69 -8.69
CA LEU A 296 17.00 -2.74 -9.81
C LEU A 296 18.38 -2.08 -9.85
N ARG A 297 18.96 -1.77 -8.69
CA ARG A 297 20.27 -1.10 -8.60
C ARG A 297 21.46 -2.06 -8.71
N LYS A 298 21.26 -3.35 -8.38
CA LYS A 298 22.33 -4.36 -8.32
C LYS A 298 22.41 -5.20 -9.58
N LEU A 299 21.27 -5.61 -10.13
CA LEU A 299 21.20 -6.52 -11.26
C LEU A 299 21.94 -6.01 -12.50
N PRO A 300 21.88 -4.73 -12.90
CA PRO A 300 22.68 -4.26 -14.05
C PRO A 300 24.19 -4.53 -13.89
N LYS A 301 24.71 -4.52 -12.65
CA LYS A 301 26.12 -4.84 -12.36
C LYS A 301 26.41 -6.34 -12.37
N ILE A 302 25.41 -7.16 -12.08
CA ILE A 302 25.52 -8.63 -12.10
C ILE A 302 25.40 -9.13 -13.54
N LEU A 303 24.44 -8.58 -14.30
CA LEU A 303 24.18 -8.91 -15.70
C LEU A 303 25.31 -8.45 -16.64
N THR A 304 26.16 -7.52 -16.21
CA THR A 304 27.38 -7.16 -16.96
C THR A 304 28.55 -8.12 -16.72
N SER A 305 28.38 -9.14 -15.86
CA SER A 305 29.39 -10.19 -15.69
C SER A 305 29.42 -11.15 -16.88
N THR A 306 30.58 -11.72 -17.16
CA THR A 306 30.81 -12.72 -18.23
C THR A 306 30.29 -14.12 -17.89
N ASP A 307 29.25 -14.22 -17.07
CA ASP A 307 28.66 -15.52 -16.73
C ASP A 307 27.87 -16.07 -17.93
N GLU A 308 28.27 -17.24 -18.40
CA GLU A 308 27.64 -17.90 -19.56
C GLU A 308 26.19 -18.28 -19.26
N ASP A 309 25.89 -18.60 -18.00
CA ASP A 309 24.55 -18.99 -17.54
C ASP A 309 23.56 -17.81 -17.51
N LEU A 310 24.05 -16.56 -17.58
CA LEU A 310 23.22 -15.35 -17.61
C LEU A 310 22.96 -14.84 -19.02
N VAL A 311 23.69 -15.30 -20.04
CA VAL A 311 23.54 -14.80 -21.42
C VAL A 311 22.13 -15.04 -21.96
N GLU A 312 21.58 -16.23 -21.71
CA GLU A 312 20.20 -16.54 -22.11
C GLU A 312 19.19 -15.65 -21.36
N LEU A 313 19.36 -15.49 -20.05
CA LEU A 313 18.49 -14.63 -19.24
C LEU A 313 18.53 -13.17 -19.73
N ILE A 314 19.71 -12.62 -19.99
CA ILE A 314 19.92 -11.26 -20.52
C ILE A 314 19.16 -11.07 -21.83
N SER A 315 19.23 -12.04 -22.74
CA SER A 315 18.52 -11.96 -24.02
C SER A 315 16.99 -11.95 -23.88
N LYS A 316 16.45 -12.53 -22.80
CA LYS A 316 15.00 -12.52 -22.51
C LYS A 316 14.55 -11.30 -21.72
N LEU A 317 15.47 -10.61 -21.05
CA LEU A 317 15.20 -9.38 -20.30
C LEU A 317 15.10 -8.15 -21.23
N ASP A 318 15.78 -8.18 -22.38
CA ASP A 318 15.65 -7.19 -23.45
C ASP A 318 14.32 -7.41 -24.18
N LEU A 319 13.32 -6.59 -23.87
CA LEU A 319 11.94 -6.78 -24.32
C LEU A 319 11.68 -6.10 -25.67
N ASP A 320 12.52 -5.16 -26.09
CA ASP A 320 12.40 -4.43 -27.34
C ASP A 320 13.47 -4.79 -28.40
N ASP A 321 14.31 -5.79 -28.10
CA ASP A 321 15.39 -6.32 -28.94
C ASP A 321 16.46 -5.26 -29.33
N ASN A 322 16.65 -4.22 -28.51
CA ASN A 322 17.59 -3.14 -28.81
C ASN A 322 19.05 -3.44 -28.37
N ASN A 323 19.30 -4.61 -27.78
CA ASN A 323 20.55 -5.07 -27.18
C ASN A 323 21.03 -4.24 -25.97
N GLN A 324 20.12 -3.54 -25.28
CA GLN A 324 20.38 -2.81 -24.05
C GLN A 324 19.22 -3.07 -23.10
N ILE A 325 19.53 -3.58 -21.91
CA ILE A 325 18.53 -3.70 -20.84
C ILE A 325 18.44 -2.35 -20.15
N ASP A 326 17.32 -1.65 -20.32
CA ASP A 326 17.03 -0.45 -19.56
C ASP A 326 16.37 -0.77 -18.20
N ASP A 327 16.25 0.25 -17.34
CA ASP A 327 15.67 0.07 -16.01
C ASP A 327 14.18 -0.33 -16.06
N ARG A 328 13.47 0.01 -17.14
CA ARG A 328 12.03 -0.26 -17.32
C ARG A 328 11.77 -1.71 -17.71
N GLU A 329 12.57 -2.25 -18.60
CA GLU A 329 12.52 -3.65 -19.00
C GLU A 329 12.85 -4.55 -17.81
N LEU A 330 13.91 -4.20 -17.08
CA LEU A 330 14.31 -4.90 -15.88
C LEU A 330 13.22 -4.84 -14.80
N ALA A 331 12.63 -3.67 -14.55
CA ALA A 331 11.54 -3.52 -13.60
C ALA A 331 10.31 -4.33 -14.00
N SER A 332 9.94 -4.35 -15.28
CA SER A 332 8.82 -5.13 -15.79
C SER A 332 9.04 -6.64 -15.64
N CYS A 333 10.24 -7.13 -15.95
CA CYS A 333 10.60 -8.55 -15.77
C CYS A 333 10.64 -8.95 -14.30
N LEU A 334 11.15 -8.07 -13.43
CA LEU A 334 11.13 -8.27 -11.98
C LEU A 334 9.72 -8.33 -11.42
N ALA A 335 8.85 -7.40 -11.83
CA ALA A 335 7.45 -7.38 -11.43
C ALA A 335 6.74 -8.66 -11.87
N ASP A 336 6.90 -9.10 -13.13
CA ASP A 336 6.31 -10.37 -13.61
C ASP A 336 6.87 -11.60 -12.86
N ALA A 337 8.18 -11.61 -12.57
CA ALA A 337 8.80 -12.68 -11.78
C ALA A 337 8.21 -12.76 -10.38
N ARG A 338 8.11 -11.63 -9.68
CA ARG A 338 7.53 -11.55 -8.33
C ARG A 338 6.07 -11.97 -8.35
N PHE A 339 5.28 -11.44 -9.28
CA PHE A 339 3.89 -11.78 -9.47
C PHE A 339 3.68 -13.30 -9.60
N ARG A 340 4.43 -13.97 -10.48
CA ARG A 340 4.19 -15.38 -10.79
C ARG A 340 4.75 -16.33 -9.75
N GLU A 341 5.94 -16.04 -9.23
CA GLU A 341 6.67 -17.00 -8.40
C GLU A 341 6.44 -16.80 -6.89
N THR A 342 6.01 -15.61 -6.43
CA THR A 342 5.79 -15.35 -5.00
C THR A 342 4.30 -15.31 -4.63
N GLU A 343 3.97 -15.66 -3.39
CA GLU A 343 2.58 -15.58 -2.91
C GLU A 343 2.12 -14.14 -2.71
N THR A 344 2.99 -13.27 -2.18
CA THR A 344 2.73 -11.83 -2.05
C THR A 344 2.43 -11.18 -3.39
N GLY A 345 3.22 -11.46 -4.43
CA GLY A 345 2.97 -10.94 -5.78
C GLY A 345 1.61 -11.40 -6.32
N ARG A 346 1.28 -12.70 -6.21
CA ARG A 346 -0.05 -13.20 -6.62
C ARG A 346 -1.23 -12.56 -5.87
N GLN A 347 -1.06 -12.22 -4.59
CA GLN A 347 -2.10 -11.53 -3.82
C GLN A 347 -2.25 -10.08 -4.26
N VAL A 348 -1.14 -9.39 -4.52
CA VAL A 348 -1.15 -8.00 -4.95
C VAL A 348 -1.64 -7.86 -6.38
N ALA A 349 -1.26 -8.75 -7.30
CA ALA A 349 -1.86 -8.78 -8.62
C ALA A 349 -3.38 -9.01 -8.56
N ARG A 350 -3.87 -9.92 -7.71
CA ARG A 350 -5.32 -10.08 -7.49
C ARG A 350 -5.99 -8.79 -7.04
N LEU A 351 -5.39 -8.08 -6.09
CA LEU A 351 -5.86 -6.76 -5.68
C LEU A 351 -5.81 -5.76 -6.85
N PHE A 352 -4.73 -5.80 -7.64
CA PHE A 352 -4.52 -4.98 -8.82
C PHE A 352 -5.69 -5.06 -9.79
N PHE A 353 -6.00 -6.27 -10.25
CA PHE A 353 -7.07 -6.48 -11.21
C PHE A 353 -8.47 -6.25 -10.64
N ARG A 354 -8.68 -6.45 -9.33
CA ARG A 354 -9.97 -6.12 -8.69
C ARG A 354 -10.24 -4.62 -8.66
N ILE A 355 -9.20 -3.81 -8.50
CA ILE A 355 -9.32 -2.36 -8.36
C ILE A 355 -9.32 -1.68 -9.73
N ASP A 356 -8.51 -2.20 -10.67
CA ASP A 356 -8.45 -1.78 -12.08
C ASP A 356 -9.73 -2.21 -12.83
N ASP A 357 -10.79 -1.41 -12.65
CA ASP A 357 -12.15 -1.66 -13.14
C ASP A 357 -12.26 -1.63 -14.68
N ASN A 358 -11.40 -0.84 -15.32
CA ASN A 358 -11.37 -0.64 -16.76
C ASN A 358 -10.34 -1.54 -17.48
N HIS A 359 -9.46 -2.22 -16.73
CA HIS A 359 -8.39 -3.08 -17.19
C HIS A 359 -7.37 -2.39 -18.11
N ASP A 360 -7.07 -1.11 -17.85
CA ASP A 360 -6.07 -0.35 -18.59
C ASP A 360 -4.64 -0.56 -18.05
N GLY A 361 -4.51 -1.29 -16.94
CA GLY A 361 -3.23 -1.62 -16.33
C GLY A 361 -2.68 -0.54 -15.40
N VAL A 362 -3.49 0.46 -15.04
CA VAL A 362 -3.16 1.49 -14.05
C VAL A 362 -4.26 1.66 -13.01
N TRP A 363 -3.90 2.13 -11.83
CA TRP A 363 -4.84 2.52 -10.80
C TRP A 363 -4.96 4.03 -10.76
N THR A 364 -6.13 4.52 -11.07
CA THR A 364 -6.50 5.92 -10.83
C THR A 364 -6.95 6.13 -9.37
N ASN A 365 -6.88 7.37 -8.90
CA ASN A 365 -7.42 7.73 -7.57
C ASN A 365 -8.92 7.41 -7.48
N GLU A 366 -9.66 7.60 -8.57
CA GLU A 366 -11.08 7.31 -8.67
C GLU A 366 -11.38 5.82 -8.51
N GLU A 367 -10.63 4.94 -9.18
CA GLU A 367 -10.80 3.48 -9.10
C GLU A 367 -10.51 2.94 -7.71
N VAL A 368 -9.39 3.35 -7.12
CA VAL A 368 -9.04 2.94 -5.75
C VAL A 368 -10.09 3.44 -4.77
N THR A 369 -10.48 4.71 -4.85
CA THR A 369 -11.47 5.29 -3.94
C THR A 369 -12.83 4.61 -4.06
N LYS A 370 -13.30 4.38 -5.28
CA LYS A 370 -14.56 3.67 -5.56
C LYS A 370 -14.55 2.28 -4.93
N ASN A 371 -13.50 1.49 -5.17
CA ASN A 371 -13.41 0.12 -4.69
C ASN A 371 -13.21 0.02 -3.17
N VAL A 372 -12.35 0.86 -2.59
CA VAL A 372 -12.15 0.95 -1.14
C VAL A 372 -13.44 1.33 -0.43
N ARG A 373 -14.19 2.30 -0.96
CA ARG A 373 -15.48 2.72 -0.41
C ARG A 373 -16.51 1.60 -0.44
N LEU A 374 -16.58 0.85 -1.55
CA LEU A 374 -17.47 -0.31 -1.68
C LEU A 374 -17.11 -1.42 -0.70
N ALA A 375 -15.81 -1.60 -0.41
CA ALA A 375 -15.33 -2.54 0.60
C ALA A 375 -15.50 -2.04 2.06
N GLY A 376 -15.96 -0.80 2.25
CA GLY A 376 -16.16 -0.18 3.57
C GLY A 376 -14.88 0.35 4.22
N GLY A 377 -13.85 0.65 3.42
CA GLY A 377 -12.64 1.33 3.87
C GLY A 377 -12.80 2.86 3.96
N LEU A 378 -11.78 3.52 4.51
CA LEU A 378 -11.73 4.99 4.63
C LEU A 378 -10.99 5.62 3.43
N ASP A 379 -11.74 6.23 2.52
CA ASP A 379 -11.28 6.80 1.24
C ASP A 379 -10.07 7.75 1.39
N GLN A 380 -10.09 8.62 2.40
CA GLN A 380 -9.05 9.66 2.58
C GLN A 380 -7.67 9.09 2.93
N GLU A 381 -7.62 7.94 3.60
CA GLU A 381 -6.33 7.32 3.95
C GLU A 381 -5.69 6.67 2.74
N PHE A 382 -6.49 5.98 1.92
CA PHE A 382 -6.00 5.36 0.69
C PHE A 382 -5.55 6.38 -0.34
N THR A 383 -6.27 7.49 -0.50
CA THR A 383 -5.84 8.57 -1.40
C THR A 383 -4.44 9.12 -1.05
N ARG A 384 -4.13 9.22 0.25
CA ARG A 384 -2.78 9.63 0.69
C ARG A 384 -1.73 8.55 0.46
N LYS A 385 -2.12 7.27 0.60
CA LYS A 385 -1.23 6.11 0.42
C LYS A 385 -0.93 5.81 -1.05
N ILE A 386 -1.83 6.13 -1.98
CA ILE A 386 -1.57 6.02 -3.43
C ILE A 386 -0.31 6.79 -3.81
N ARG A 387 -0.12 8.00 -3.29
CA ARG A 387 1.10 8.81 -3.52
C ARG A 387 2.39 8.18 -2.97
N LEU A 388 2.29 7.21 -2.07
CA LEU A 388 3.45 6.46 -1.57
C LEU A 388 3.79 5.27 -2.48
N TRP A 389 2.82 4.79 -3.25
CA TRP A 389 2.97 3.68 -4.19
C TRP A 389 3.31 4.16 -5.59
N ASP A 390 2.78 5.32 -5.98
CA ASP A 390 3.13 6.08 -7.18
C ASP A 390 4.58 6.60 -7.04
N GLN A 391 5.53 5.84 -7.57
CA GLN A 391 6.97 6.09 -7.46
C GLN A 391 7.44 7.14 -8.45
N ASN A 392 6.84 7.19 -9.65
CA ASN A 392 7.21 8.16 -10.68
C ASN A 392 6.45 9.49 -10.57
N HIS A 393 5.46 9.57 -9.66
CA HIS A 393 4.62 10.73 -9.36
C HIS A 393 3.76 11.18 -10.55
N ASP A 394 3.34 10.24 -11.40
CA ASP A 394 2.46 10.54 -12.54
C ASP A 394 0.97 10.62 -12.17
N GLY A 395 0.64 10.33 -10.90
CA GLY A 395 -0.71 10.39 -10.35
C GLY A 395 -1.53 9.12 -10.52
N VAL A 396 -0.96 8.08 -11.13
CA VAL A 396 -1.53 6.73 -11.20
C VAL A 396 -0.56 5.72 -10.57
N VAL A 397 -1.04 4.51 -10.27
CA VAL A 397 -0.17 3.42 -9.82
C VAL A 397 -0.26 2.30 -10.84
N ASN A 398 0.81 2.04 -11.57
CA ASN A 398 0.81 0.94 -12.54
C ASN A 398 1.18 -0.40 -11.90
N PHE A 399 1.07 -1.47 -12.69
CA PHE A 399 1.35 -2.83 -12.24
C PHE A 399 2.77 -3.03 -11.69
N VAL A 400 3.78 -2.38 -12.28
CA VAL A 400 5.17 -2.49 -11.80
C VAL A 400 5.30 -1.85 -10.43
N GLU A 401 4.77 -0.65 -10.26
CA GLU A 401 4.80 0.05 -8.96
C GLU A 401 4.08 -0.74 -7.87
N ALA A 402 2.92 -1.33 -8.21
CA ALA A 402 2.18 -2.19 -7.30
C ALA A 402 3.01 -3.43 -6.89
N GLU A 403 3.66 -4.11 -7.83
CA GLU A 403 4.52 -5.26 -7.53
C GLU A 403 5.76 -4.87 -6.73
N PHE A 404 6.32 -3.67 -6.89
CA PHE A 404 7.43 -3.20 -6.07
C PHE A 404 6.99 -2.82 -4.65
N GLY A 405 5.78 -2.31 -4.49
CA GLY A 405 5.14 -2.01 -3.20
C GLY A 405 4.31 -3.16 -2.62
N ALA A 406 4.49 -4.40 -3.10
CA ALA A 406 3.53 -5.47 -2.85
C ALA A 406 3.34 -5.80 -1.35
N SER A 407 4.42 -5.85 -0.55
CA SER A 407 4.28 -6.13 0.89
C SER A 407 3.61 -4.97 1.64
N ALA A 408 3.79 -3.73 1.20
CA ALA A 408 3.06 -2.58 1.73
C ALA A 408 1.56 -2.65 1.35
N LEU A 409 1.26 -2.89 0.08
CA LEU A 409 -0.11 -3.01 -0.43
C LEU A 409 -0.88 -4.13 0.26
N GLN A 410 -0.29 -5.32 0.34
CA GLN A 410 -0.90 -6.47 0.97
C GLN A 410 -1.32 -6.16 2.42
N ARG A 411 -0.46 -5.49 3.20
CA ARG A 411 -0.78 -5.10 4.59
C ARG A 411 -1.94 -4.11 4.68
N GLU A 412 -1.99 -3.15 3.77
CA GLU A 412 -3.02 -2.10 3.79
C GLU A 412 -4.39 -2.64 3.34
N PHE A 413 -4.39 -3.50 2.33
CA PHE A 413 -5.60 -4.10 1.79
C PHE A 413 -6.08 -5.32 2.58
N GLN A 414 -5.27 -5.91 3.48
CA GLN A 414 -5.62 -7.13 4.23
C GLN A 414 -6.98 -7.05 4.93
N LEU A 415 -7.37 -5.86 5.43
CA LEU A 415 -8.63 -5.65 6.15
C LEU A 415 -9.87 -5.65 5.25
N ILE A 416 -9.67 -5.35 3.97
CA ILE A 416 -10.75 -5.14 2.99
C ILE A 416 -10.69 -6.09 1.80
N GLU A 417 -9.63 -6.88 1.65
CA GLU A 417 -9.38 -7.77 0.51
C GLU A 417 -10.55 -8.72 0.24
N GLY A 418 -11.14 -9.31 1.29
CA GLY A 418 -12.29 -10.23 1.16
C GLY A 418 -13.60 -9.57 0.73
N LYS A 419 -13.61 -8.24 0.59
CA LYS A 419 -14.76 -7.44 0.15
C LYS A 419 -14.52 -6.74 -1.18
N LEU A 420 -13.30 -6.82 -1.72
CA LEU A 420 -12.97 -6.32 -3.03
C LEU A 420 -13.37 -7.37 -4.07
N TYR A 421 -14.10 -6.93 -5.09
CA TYR A 421 -14.54 -7.75 -6.19
C TYR A 421 -14.28 -7.02 -7.49
N ASP A 422 -13.76 -7.74 -8.48
CA ASP A 422 -13.74 -7.29 -9.86
C ASP A 422 -15.20 -7.16 -10.35
N SER A 423 -15.56 -5.96 -10.81
CA SER A 423 -16.95 -5.66 -11.20
C SER A 423 -17.40 -6.45 -12.43
N GLN A 424 -16.48 -6.71 -13.38
CA GLN A 424 -16.76 -7.41 -14.62
C GLN A 424 -16.94 -8.90 -14.37
N ILE A 425 -16.03 -9.50 -13.59
CA ILE A 425 -16.09 -10.92 -13.21
C ILE A 425 -17.30 -11.16 -12.30
N LEU A 426 -17.58 -10.26 -11.37
CA LEU A 426 -18.78 -10.35 -10.53
C LEU A 426 -20.05 -10.26 -11.38
N ALA A 427 -20.12 -9.34 -12.34
CA ALA A 427 -21.25 -9.23 -13.25
C ALA A 427 -21.41 -10.49 -14.12
N GLN A 428 -20.31 -11.08 -14.60
CA GLN A 428 -20.34 -12.35 -15.34
C GLN A 428 -20.87 -13.49 -14.45
N ALA A 429 -20.32 -13.65 -13.24
CA ALA A 429 -20.76 -14.65 -12.27
C ALA A 429 -22.26 -14.51 -11.96
N GLN A 430 -22.73 -13.28 -11.75
CA GLN A 430 -24.14 -12.97 -11.50
C GLN A 430 -25.04 -13.31 -12.69
N ARG A 431 -24.63 -13.01 -13.93
CA ARG A 431 -25.40 -13.37 -15.13
C ARG A 431 -25.53 -14.87 -15.27
N LEU A 432 -24.43 -15.61 -15.08
CA LEU A 432 -24.43 -17.07 -15.11
C LEU A 432 -25.35 -17.63 -14.02
N PHE A 433 -25.22 -17.15 -12.78
CA PHE A 433 -26.09 -17.55 -11.67
C PHE A 433 -27.56 -17.27 -11.95
N ALA A 434 -27.92 -16.04 -12.35
CA ALA A 434 -29.31 -15.66 -12.60
C ALA A 434 -29.97 -16.52 -13.69
N SER A 435 -29.20 -17.04 -14.64
CA SER A 435 -29.72 -17.94 -15.68
C SER A 435 -29.96 -19.38 -15.20
N LEU A 436 -29.33 -19.80 -14.10
CA LEU A 436 -29.27 -21.19 -13.64
C LEU A 436 -29.93 -21.43 -12.28
N ASP A 437 -29.82 -20.47 -11.36
CA ASP A 437 -30.45 -20.47 -10.04
C ASP A 437 -31.92 -20.08 -10.19
N ARG A 438 -32.77 -21.07 -10.42
CA ARG A 438 -34.22 -20.88 -10.54
C ARG A 438 -34.88 -20.74 -9.18
N SER A 439 -34.24 -21.28 -8.15
CA SER A 439 -34.73 -21.24 -6.78
C SER A 439 -34.57 -19.85 -6.15
N GLY A 440 -33.56 -19.10 -6.58
CA GLY A 440 -33.23 -17.77 -6.05
C GLY A 440 -32.61 -17.83 -4.66
N ASP A 441 -32.06 -18.98 -4.27
CA ASP A 441 -31.42 -19.17 -2.95
C ASP A 441 -29.93 -18.76 -2.95
N GLY A 442 -29.40 -18.34 -4.09
CA GLY A 442 -28.01 -17.91 -4.26
C GLY A 442 -27.02 -19.06 -4.33
N SER A 443 -27.49 -20.30 -4.49
CA SER A 443 -26.67 -21.52 -4.55
C SER A 443 -27.16 -22.51 -5.59
N LEU A 444 -26.29 -22.88 -6.55
CA LEU A 444 -26.62 -23.95 -7.49
C LEU A 444 -26.53 -25.31 -6.80
N SER A 445 -27.67 -25.98 -6.66
CA SER A 445 -27.73 -27.30 -6.01
C SER A 445 -28.58 -28.32 -6.79
N GLY A 446 -28.33 -29.61 -6.55
CA GLY A 446 -29.13 -30.71 -7.10
C GLY A 446 -29.33 -30.64 -8.62
N ARG A 447 -30.57 -30.39 -9.06
CA ARG A 447 -30.93 -30.33 -10.49
C ARG A 447 -30.40 -29.09 -11.20
N GLU A 448 -30.25 -27.97 -10.49
CA GLU A 448 -29.72 -26.73 -11.07
C GLU A 448 -28.24 -26.89 -11.35
N LEU A 449 -27.48 -27.41 -10.38
CA LEU A 449 -26.08 -27.75 -10.58
C LEU A 449 -25.90 -28.75 -11.73
N THR A 450 -26.71 -29.81 -11.77
CA THR A 450 -26.63 -30.81 -12.85
C THR A 450 -26.81 -30.20 -14.25
N ARG A 451 -27.69 -29.21 -14.40
CA ARG A 451 -27.85 -28.47 -15.66
C ARG A 451 -26.71 -27.49 -15.91
N ALA A 452 -26.23 -26.85 -14.85
CA ALA A 452 -25.13 -25.91 -14.93
C ALA A 452 -23.80 -26.56 -15.36
N LEU A 453 -23.63 -27.87 -15.11
CA LEU A 453 -22.47 -28.65 -15.59
C LEU A 453 -22.37 -28.73 -17.12
N ASP A 454 -23.41 -28.36 -17.87
CA ASP A 454 -23.32 -28.22 -19.33
C ASP A 454 -22.45 -27.01 -19.74
N THR A 455 -22.29 -26.03 -18.83
CA THR A 455 -21.40 -24.87 -19.03
C THR A 455 -19.98 -25.23 -18.54
N PRO A 456 -18.95 -25.17 -19.40
CA PRO A 456 -17.60 -25.63 -19.04
C PRO A 456 -16.99 -24.87 -17.85
N GLU A 457 -17.25 -23.56 -17.76
CA GLU A 457 -16.80 -22.70 -16.66
C GLU A 457 -17.36 -23.17 -15.30
N ILE A 458 -18.63 -23.57 -15.27
CA ILE A 458 -19.29 -24.04 -14.05
C ILE A 458 -18.91 -25.49 -13.75
N ALA A 459 -18.74 -26.33 -14.78
CA ALA A 459 -18.25 -27.68 -14.62
C ALA A 459 -16.86 -27.72 -13.99
N ALA A 460 -15.97 -26.82 -14.40
CA ALA A 460 -14.65 -26.66 -13.82
C ALA A 460 -14.74 -26.13 -12.38
N ALA A 461 -15.56 -25.10 -12.12
CA ALA A 461 -15.77 -24.55 -10.77
C ALA A 461 -16.36 -25.58 -9.78
N ALA A 462 -17.29 -26.41 -10.26
CA ALA A 462 -18.05 -27.36 -9.45
C ALA A 462 -17.34 -28.71 -9.25
N ALA A 463 -16.14 -28.92 -9.81
CA ALA A 463 -15.46 -30.21 -9.82
C ALA A 463 -15.42 -30.87 -8.42
N GLY A 464 -16.23 -31.91 -8.23
CA GLY A 464 -16.34 -32.68 -6.99
C GLY A 464 -17.24 -32.07 -5.89
N ARG A 465 -17.94 -30.97 -6.14
CA ARG A 465 -18.82 -30.29 -5.17
C ARG A 465 -20.29 -30.65 -5.38
N LYS A 466 -21.06 -30.64 -4.29
CA LYS A 466 -22.52 -30.89 -4.31
C LYS A 466 -23.35 -29.62 -4.47
N THR A 467 -22.74 -28.49 -4.15
CA THR A 467 -23.31 -27.15 -4.21
C THR A 467 -22.23 -26.21 -4.72
N LEU A 468 -22.63 -25.19 -5.47
CA LEU A 468 -21.75 -24.11 -5.89
C LEU A 468 -22.44 -22.79 -5.55
N SER A 469 -21.78 -21.94 -4.78
CA SER A 469 -22.24 -20.58 -4.44
C SER A 469 -21.75 -19.56 -5.46
N LEU A 470 -22.40 -18.38 -5.50
CA LEU A 470 -21.99 -17.28 -6.37
C LEU A 470 -20.53 -16.86 -6.11
N HIS A 471 -20.14 -16.84 -4.85
CA HIS A 471 -18.78 -16.47 -4.44
C HIS A 471 -17.75 -17.50 -4.93
N GLU A 472 -18.04 -18.79 -4.86
CA GLU A 472 -17.13 -19.82 -5.37
C GLU A 472 -16.98 -19.78 -6.90
N LEU A 473 -18.07 -19.49 -7.63
CA LEU A 473 -18.00 -19.28 -9.07
C LEU A 473 -17.17 -18.03 -9.40
N TYR A 474 -17.38 -16.92 -8.68
CA TYR A 474 -16.57 -15.71 -8.82
C TYR A 474 -15.08 -16.02 -8.65
N LEU A 475 -14.68 -16.68 -7.56
CA LEU A 475 -13.28 -17.02 -7.31
C LEU A 475 -12.68 -17.91 -8.41
N HIS A 476 -13.48 -18.82 -8.98
CA HIS A 476 -13.04 -19.65 -10.09
C HIS A 476 -12.82 -18.84 -11.38
N LEU A 477 -13.77 -17.97 -11.73
CA LEU A 477 -13.64 -17.10 -12.90
C LEU A 477 -12.46 -16.12 -12.76
N GLU A 478 -12.25 -15.59 -11.54
CA GLU A 478 -11.09 -14.76 -11.20
C GLU A 478 -9.77 -15.51 -11.41
N THR A 479 -9.69 -16.76 -10.96
CA THR A 479 -8.48 -17.59 -11.15
C THR A 479 -8.18 -17.78 -12.64
N ILE A 480 -9.20 -18.04 -13.47
CA ILE A 480 -9.05 -18.19 -14.93
C ILE A 480 -8.61 -16.87 -15.58
N ALA A 481 -9.24 -15.75 -15.22
CA ALA A 481 -8.94 -14.44 -15.79
C ALA A 481 -7.48 -14.03 -15.53
N LEU A 482 -6.95 -14.39 -14.37
CA LEU A 482 -5.57 -14.11 -13.96
C LEU A 482 -4.55 -15.11 -14.51
N GLY A 483 -5.00 -16.22 -15.10
CA GLY A 483 -4.13 -17.31 -15.56
C GLY A 483 -3.36 -17.98 -14.42
N LEU A 484 -4.01 -18.13 -13.26
CA LEU A 484 -3.46 -18.75 -12.04
C LEU A 484 -3.79 -20.25 -11.91
#